data_AF-A0A9D5T3K7-F1
#
_entry.id   AF-A0A9D5T3K7-F1
#
_cell.length_a   1.000
_cell.length_b   1.000
_cell.length_c   1.000
_cell.angle_alpha   90.00
_cell.angle_beta   90.00
_cell.angle_gamma   90.00
#
_symmetry.space_group_name_H-M   'P 1'
#
loop_
_entity.id
_entity.type
_entity.pdbx_description
1 polymer ?
#
loop_
_entity_poly.entity_id
_entity_poly.type
_entity_poly.pdbx_seq_one_letter_code
_entity_poly.pdbx_strand_id
1 'polypeptide(L)'
;MKKRVKVSVKTKGYKIDFKTGTLIMNYKFAGEAEKYGSPEYRMIQAIKKDFPDIQMCVQSGREQKTARYNKRLTYSNMEKYIRCFDKSDILIKRFEKVKEMSVVLKSPYKFVCDWFNAQFPNYKEIPEFEGNLTVAKIVPLPDKDNYQVKKEKQAG
;
A
#
# COMPACT_ATOMS: atom_id res chain seq x y z
N MET A 1 -7.72 25.33 29.04
CA MET A 1 -7.25 24.29 28.09
C MET A 1 -6.23 24.91 27.12
N LYS A 2 -4.95 24.51 27.18
CA LYS A 2 -3.90 25.04 26.30
C LYS A 2 -4.02 24.41 24.91
N LYS A 3 -4.38 25.17 23.88
CA LYS A 3 -4.39 24.72 22.48
C LYS A 3 -2.93 24.49 22.04
N ARG A 4 -2.55 23.24 21.79
CA ARG A 4 -1.27 22.90 21.15
C ARG A 4 -1.31 23.40 19.70
N VAL A 5 -0.54 24.45 19.40
CA VAL A 5 -0.24 24.86 18.03
C VAL A 5 0.57 23.73 17.39
N LYS A 6 0.00 23.06 16.37
CA LYS A 6 0.77 22.15 15.51
C LYS A 6 1.64 23.00 14.60
N VAL A 7 2.84 23.37 15.06
CA VAL A 7 3.87 23.92 14.19
C VAL A 7 4.31 22.79 13.25
N SER A 8 3.84 22.84 12.00
CA SER A 8 4.32 21.97 10.93
C SER A 8 5.76 22.39 10.58
N VAL A 9 6.74 21.90 11.34
CA VAL A 9 8.15 22.04 10.98
C VAL A 9 8.38 21.24 9.70
N LYS A 10 8.61 21.92 8.56
CA LYS A 10 9.14 21.28 7.36
C LYS A 10 10.46 20.60 7.74
N THR A 11 10.47 19.27 7.78
CA THR A 11 11.71 18.49 7.98
C THR A 11 12.67 18.83 6.84
N LYS A 12 13.88 19.27 7.17
CA LYS A 12 14.90 19.86 6.27
C LYS A 12 15.46 18.92 5.18
N GLY A 13 14.80 17.79 4.91
CA GLY A 13 15.23 16.83 3.90
C GLY A 13 16.48 16.02 4.26
N TYR A 14 17.06 16.24 5.43
CA TYR A 14 18.16 15.46 6.00
C TYR A 14 17.95 15.20 7.50
N LYS A 15 18.69 14.22 8.03
CA LYS A 15 18.78 13.84 9.44
C LYS A 15 20.23 13.45 9.73
N ILE A 16 20.79 13.90 10.84
CA ILE A 16 22.08 13.42 11.34
C ILE A 16 21.79 12.37 12.43
N ASP A 17 22.38 11.19 12.30
CA ASP A 17 22.42 10.18 13.34
C ASP A 17 23.79 10.22 14.03
N PHE A 18 23.83 10.84 15.21
CA PHE A 18 25.07 11.00 15.97
C PHE A 18 25.58 9.68 16.58
N LYS A 19 24.73 8.65 16.69
CA LYS A 19 25.17 7.34 17.22
C LYS A 19 26.00 6.59 16.20
N THR A 20 25.62 6.69 14.92
CA THR A 20 26.30 6.01 13.81
C THR A 20 27.24 6.93 13.04
N GLY A 21 27.25 8.24 13.35
CA GLY A 21 28.02 9.24 12.61
C GLY A 21 27.55 9.35 11.16
N THR A 22 26.24 9.34 10.92
CA THR A 22 25.68 9.27 9.56
C THR A 22 24.76 10.44 9.24
N LEU A 23 25.04 11.17 8.16
CA LEU A 23 24.14 12.14 7.54
C LEU A 23 23.23 11.42 6.54
N ILE A 24 21.95 11.27 6.89
CA ILE A 24 20.92 10.65 6.07
C ILE A 24 20.14 11.74 5.34
N MET A 25 20.15 11.73 4.02
CA MET A 25 19.50 12.73 3.16
C MET A 25 18.41 12.09 2.31
N ASN A 26 17.36 12.82 1.97
CA ASN A 26 16.40 12.36 0.95
C ASN A 26 16.92 12.66 -0.47
N TYR A 27 16.30 12.02 -1.47
CA TYR A 27 16.72 12.16 -2.87
C TYR A 27 16.72 13.62 -3.38
N LYS A 28 15.72 14.42 -2.96
CA LYS A 28 15.61 15.81 -3.39
C LYS A 28 16.75 16.66 -2.84
N PHE A 29 17.06 16.50 -1.56
CA PHE A 29 18.14 17.21 -0.88
C PHE A 29 19.50 16.82 -1.46
N ALA A 30 19.73 15.53 -1.71
CA ALA A 30 20.95 15.04 -2.34
C ALA A 30 21.15 15.65 -3.75
N GLY A 31 20.10 15.67 -4.57
CA GLY A 31 20.17 16.28 -5.91
C GLY A 31 20.36 17.80 -5.89
N GLU A 32 19.83 18.51 -4.88
CA GLU A 32 20.07 19.95 -4.70
C GLU A 32 21.50 20.23 -4.18
N ALA A 33 22.05 19.32 -3.36
CA ALA A 33 23.41 19.39 -2.84
C ALA A 33 24.52 19.16 -3.89
N GLU A 34 24.23 18.46 -4.99
CA GLU A 34 25.17 18.31 -6.10
C GLU A 34 25.45 19.64 -6.82
N LYS A 35 24.52 20.60 -6.73
CA LYS A 35 24.69 21.92 -7.34
C LYS A 35 25.66 22.74 -6.50
N TYR A 36 26.82 23.04 -7.07
CA TYR A 36 27.83 23.86 -6.43
C TYR A 36 27.25 25.21 -5.98
N GLY A 37 27.49 25.57 -4.72
CA GLY A 37 27.04 26.82 -4.13
C GLY A 37 25.57 26.86 -3.69
N SER A 38 24.81 25.77 -3.86
CA SER A 38 23.45 25.67 -3.33
C SER A 38 23.41 25.75 -1.79
N PRO A 39 22.28 26.15 -1.20
CA PRO A 39 22.11 26.11 0.25
C PRO A 39 22.40 24.73 0.85
N GLU A 40 21.98 23.66 0.16
CA GLU A 40 22.15 22.27 0.57
C GLU A 40 23.62 21.84 0.51
N TYR A 41 24.34 22.26 -0.53
CA TYR A 41 25.79 22.05 -0.65
C TYR A 41 26.53 22.71 0.51
N ARG A 42 26.23 23.99 0.80
CA ARG A 42 26.85 24.74 1.91
C ARG A 42 26.57 24.08 3.27
N MET A 43 25.37 23.54 3.45
CA MET A 43 25.00 22.81 4.65
C MET A 43 25.86 21.55 4.83
N ILE A 44 26.04 20.75 3.78
CA ILE A 44 26.90 19.56 3.83
C ILE A 44 28.35 19.93 4.12
N GLN A 45 28.85 21.01 3.52
CA GLN A 45 30.20 21.51 3.77
C GLN A 45 30.40 21.90 5.25
N ALA A 46 29.42 22.60 5.84
CA ALA A 46 29.47 22.94 7.26
C ALA A 46 29.46 21.67 8.15
N ILE A 47 28.58 20.71 7.85
CA ILE A 47 28.51 19.45 8.60
C ILE A 47 29.83 18.66 8.49
N LYS A 48 30.44 18.60 7.30
CA LYS A 48 31.76 17.96 7.11
C LYS A 48 32.89 18.69 7.83
N LYS A 49 32.79 20.01 7.97
CA LYS A 49 33.78 20.79 8.72
C LYS A 49 33.74 20.47 10.21
N ASP A 50 32.54 20.35 10.76
CA ASP A 50 32.34 20.04 12.18
C ASP A 50 32.58 18.54 12.47
N PHE A 51 32.26 17.67 11.51
CA PHE A 51 32.36 16.21 11.61
C PHE A 51 33.03 15.62 10.35
N PRO A 52 34.36 15.64 10.25
CA PRO A 52 35.08 15.18 9.06
C PRO A 52 34.86 13.69 8.75
N ASP A 53 34.60 12.87 9.77
CA ASP A 53 34.39 11.43 9.64
C ASP A 53 32.94 11.03 9.35
N ILE A 54 32.04 11.99 9.13
CA ILE A 54 30.62 11.70 8.94
C ILE A 54 30.35 10.96 7.62
N GLN A 55 29.63 9.83 7.71
CA GLN A 55 29.20 9.04 6.55
C GLN A 55 27.95 9.68 5.93
N MET A 56 27.92 9.86 4.61
CA MET A 56 26.75 10.41 3.90
C MET A 56 25.95 9.29 3.24
N CYS A 57 24.64 9.22 3.52
CA CYS A 57 23.74 8.23 2.94
C CYS A 57 22.50 8.90 2.34
N VAL A 58 22.11 8.49 1.14
CA VAL A 58 20.84 8.91 0.53
C VAL A 58 19.80 7.84 0.82
N GLN A 59 18.76 8.18 1.59
CA GLN A 59 17.69 7.25 1.92
C GLN A 59 16.85 6.97 0.67
N SER A 60 16.91 5.73 0.19
CA SER A 60 16.09 5.24 -0.92
C SER A 60 14.66 4.98 -0.44
N GLY A 61 13.73 5.85 -0.84
CA GLY A 61 12.29 5.65 -0.64
C GLY A 61 11.82 5.56 0.83
N ARG A 62 10.51 5.47 1.02
CA ARG A 62 9.93 5.20 2.35
C ARG A 62 9.99 3.71 2.64
N GLU A 63 10.69 3.34 3.70
CA GLU A 63 10.56 2.00 4.28
C GLU A 63 9.09 1.69 4.58
N GLN A 64 8.63 0.55 4.09
CA GLN A 64 7.28 0.08 4.37
C GLN A 64 7.26 -0.47 5.81
N LYS A 65 6.81 0.35 6.75
CA LYS A 65 6.73 -0.03 8.18
C LYS A 65 5.63 -1.05 8.48
N THR A 66 4.63 -1.17 7.60
CA THR A 66 3.50 -2.08 7.76
C THR A 66 3.41 -3.04 6.59
N ALA A 67 3.18 -4.32 6.89
CA ALA A 67 2.89 -5.32 5.88
C ALA A 67 1.67 -4.88 5.04
N ARG A 68 1.78 -5.00 3.71
CA ARG A 68 0.66 -4.73 2.81
C ARG A 68 -0.34 -5.88 2.92
N TYR A 69 -1.41 -5.66 3.70
CA TYR A 69 -2.48 -6.63 3.97
C TYR A 69 -3.00 -7.35 2.71
N ASN A 70 -3.11 -6.65 1.58
CA ASN A 70 -3.61 -7.18 0.30
C ASN A 70 -2.53 -7.51 -0.75
N LYS A 71 -1.24 -7.55 -0.42
CA LYS A 71 -0.16 -7.66 -1.45
C LYS A 71 -0.28 -8.91 -2.33
N ARG A 72 -0.85 -10.00 -1.80
CA ARG A 72 -1.04 -11.28 -2.51
C ARG A 72 -2.49 -11.52 -2.94
N LEU A 73 -3.42 -10.63 -2.62
CA LEU A 73 -4.84 -10.78 -2.92
C LEU A 73 -5.18 -10.25 -4.34
N THR A 74 -4.39 -10.62 -5.34
CA THR A 74 -4.61 -10.18 -6.73
C THR A 74 -5.74 -10.99 -7.37
N TYR A 75 -6.37 -10.48 -8.44
CA TYR A 75 -7.40 -11.23 -9.16
C TYR A 75 -6.92 -12.59 -9.65
N SER A 76 -5.68 -12.68 -10.15
CA SER A 76 -5.09 -13.95 -10.58
C SER A 76 -4.96 -14.94 -9.42
N ASN A 77 -4.56 -14.47 -8.23
CA ASN A 77 -4.44 -15.34 -7.06
C ASN A 77 -5.81 -15.75 -6.49
N MET A 78 -6.80 -14.85 -6.51
CA MET A 78 -8.19 -15.19 -6.17
C MET A 78 -8.74 -16.27 -7.10
N GLU A 79 -8.52 -16.14 -8.40
CA GLU A 79 -8.99 -17.08 -9.40
C GLU A 79 -8.34 -18.46 -9.26
N LYS A 80 -7.01 -18.51 -9.07
CA LYS A 80 -6.28 -19.76 -8.79
C LYS A 80 -6.82 -20.46 -7.56
N TYR A 81 -7.12 -19.71 -6.50
CA TYR A 81 -7.69 -20.26 -5.27
C TYR A 81 -9.09 -20.83 -5.50
N ILE A 82 -9.96 -20.13 -6.22
CA ILE A 82 -11.31 -20.60 -6.56
C ILE A 82 -11.27 -21.90 -7.38
N ARG A 83 -10.27 -22.06 -8.25
CA ARG A 83 -10.09 -23.27 -9.08
C ARG A 83 -9.72 -24.52 -8.28
N CYS A 84 -9.27 -24.39 -7.04
CA CYS A 84 -8.98 -25.55 -6.18
C CYS A 84 -10.25 -26.24 -5.64
N PHE A 85 -11.43 -25.66 -5.84
CA PHE A 85 -12.70 -26.22 -5.37
C PHE A 85 -13.43 -27.04 -6.45
N ASP A 86 -14.19 -28.05 -6.06
CA ASP A 86 -14.89 -28.98 -6.97
C ASP A 86 -15.95 -28.28 -7.82
N LYS A 87 -16.59 -27.24 -7.26
CA LYS A 87 -17.58 -26.39 -7.95
C LYS A 87 -16.96 -25.08 -8.45
N SER A 88 -15.69 -25.13 -8.84
CA SER A 88 -14.93 -23.96 -9.28
C SER A 88 -15.61 -23.22 -10.43
N ASP A 89 -16.16 -23.91 -11.43
CA ASP A 89 -16.84 -23.27 -12.57
C ASP A 89 -17.97 -22.32 -12.16
N ILE A 90 -18.78 -22.72 -11.16
CA ILE A 90 -19.89 -21.92 -10.65
C ILE A 90 -19.35 -20.70 -9.88
N LEU A 91 -18.29 -20.90 -9.09
CA LEU A 91 -17.66 -19.83 -8.30
C LEU A 91 -16.92 -18.82 -9.19
N ILE A 92 -16.30 -19.26 -10.28
CA ILE A 92 -15.65 -18.39 -11.27
C ILE A 92 -16.70 -17.51 -11.96
N LYS A 93 -17.82 -18.07 -12.42
CA LYS A 93 -18.92 -17.27 -13.01
C LYS A 93 -19.45 -16.20 -12.05
N ARG A 94 -19.54 -16.51 -10.76
CA ARG A 94 -19.93 -15.52 -9.74
C ARG A 94 -18.86 -14.46 -9.54
N PHE A 95 -17.58 -14.85 -9.51
CA PHE A 95 -16.47 -13.92 -9.41
C PHE A 95 -16.43 -12.94 -10.59
N GLU A 96 -16.67 -13.42 -11.81
CA GLU A 96 -16.83 -12.59 -12.99
C GLU A 96 -17.99 -11.61 -12.85
N LYS A 97 -19.15 -12.07 -12.36
CA LYS A 97 -20.29 -11.18 -12.11
C LYS A 97 -19.98 -10.11 -11.09
N VAL A 98 -19.29 -10.43 -10.00
CA VAL A 98 -18.85 -9.46 -8.99
C VAL A 98 -17.88 -8.44 -9.61
N LYS A 99 -16.97 -8.87 -10.50
CA LYS A 99 -16.09 -7.96 -11.24
C LYS A 99 -16.89 -7.01 -12.14
N GLU A 100 -17.85 -7.50 -12.92
CA GLU A 100 -18.72 -6.65 -13.76
C GLU A 100 -19.45 -5.59 -12.93
N MET A 101 -20.05 -6.01 -11.82
CA MET A 101 -20.76 -5.14 -10.89
C MET A 101 -19.86 -4.05 -10.29
N SER A 102 -18.59 -4.38 -10.06
CA SER A 102 -17.63 -3.47 -9.44
C SER A 102 -17.21 -2.30 -10.33
N VAL A 103 -17.35 -2.40 -11.67
CA VAL A 103 -16.83 -1.41 -12.64
C VAL A 103 -17.42 -0.02 -12.42
N VAL A 104 -18.68 0.04 -12.02
CA VAL A 104 -19.45 1.27 -11.79
C VAL A 104 -19.03 1.96 -10.47
N LEU A 105 -18.41 1.22 -9.56
CA LEU A 105 -17.98 1.72 -8.27
C LEU A 105 -16.67 2.51 -8.36
N LYS A 106 -16.48 3.43 -7.42
CA LYS A 106 -15.26 4.24 -7.30
C LYS A 106 -14.02 3.39 -6.96
N SER A 107 -14.22 2.28 -6.25
CA SER A 107 -13.15 1.34 -5.90
C SER A 107 -13.54 -0.10 -6.28
N PRO A 108 -13.44 -0.46 -7.58
CA PRO A 108 -13.85 -1.77 -8.07
C PRO A 108 -13.11 -2.91 -7.37
N TYR A 109 -11.78 -2.76 -7.23
CA TYR A 109 -10.93 -3.76 -6.59
C TYR A 109 -11.29 -4.01 -5.12
N LYS A 110 -11.61 -2.96 -4.36
CA LYS A 110 -12.00 -3.10 -2.96
C LYS A 110 -13.29 -3.90 -2.82
N PHE A 111 -14.29 -3.65 -3.66
CA PHE A 111 -15.55 -4.38 -3.68
C PHE A 111 -15.33 -5.88 -3.90
N VAL A 112 -14.50 -6.23 -4.89
CA VAL A 112 -14.16 -7.64 -5.18
C VAL A 112 -13.38 -8.27 -4.02
N CYS A 113 -12.44 -7.54 -3.41
CA CYS A 113 -11.69 -8.04 -2.25
C CYS A 113 -12.57 -8.29 -1.03
N ASP A 114 -13.52 -7.38 -0.75
CA ASP A 114 -14.42 -7.52 0.39
C ASP A 114 -15.33 -8.74 0.20
N TRP A 115 -15.89 -8.93 -1.01
CA TRP A 115 -16.62 -10.16 -1.36
C TRP A 115 -15.78 -11.42 -1.19
N PHE A 116 -14.56 -11.42 -1.73
CA PHE A 116 -13.69 -12.58 -1.70
C PHE A 116 -13.32 -12.97 -0.26
N ASN A 117 -13.02 -12.00 0.60
CA ASN A 117 -12.74 -12.24 2.01
C ASN A 117 -13.98 -12.71 2.78
N ALA A 118 -15.18 -12.24 2.43
CA ALA A 118 -16.42 -12.72 3.03
C ALA A 118 -16.72 -14.17 2.60
N GLN A 119 -16.48 -14.50 1.34
CA GLN A 119 -16.66 -15.83 0.76
C GLN A 119 -15.61 -16.83 1.27
N PHE A 120 -14.38 -16.37 1.48
CA PHE A 120 -13.22 -17.17 1.90
C PHE A 120 -12.49 -16.51 3.09
N PRO A 121 -13.09 -16.51 4.30
CA PRO A 121 -12.49 -15.86 5.47
C PRO A 121 -11.10 -16.43 5.82
N ASN A 122 -10.87 -17.72 5.53
CA ASN A 122 -9.64 -18.43 5.86
C ASN A 122 -8.62 -18.46 4.70
N TYR A 123 -8.73 -17.57 3.70
CA TYR A 123 -7.79 -17.53 2.56
C TYR A 123 -6.30 -17.41 2.95
N LYS A 124 -6.00 -16.88 4.13
CA LYS A 124 -4.63 -16.69 4.62
C LYS A 124 -4.02 -17.94 5.25
N GLU A 125 -4.85 -18.92 5.58
CA GLU A 125 -4.43 -20.16 6.18
C GLU A 125 -4.18 -21.19 5.07
N ILE A 126 -3.28 -22.13 5.33
CA ILE A 126 -3.09 -23.26 4.42
C ILE A 126 -4.40 -24.04 4.45
N PRO A 127 -5.09 -24.25 3.31
CA PRO A 127 -6.33 -25.01 3.33
C PRO A 127 -6.01 -26.42 3.81
N GLU A 128 -6.62 -26.86 4.90
CA GLU A 128 -6.59 -28.26 5.30
C GLU A 128 -7.46 -29.04 4.30
N PHE A 129 -6.82 -29.63 3.31
CA PHE A 129 -7.47 -30.46 2.30
C PHE A 129 -7.71 -31.87 2.85
N GLU A 130 -8.45 -31.99 3.96
CA GLU A 130 -8.95 -33.30 4.39
C GLU A 130 -10.18 -33.67 3.56
N GLY A 131 -10.24 -34.93 3.13
CA GLY A 131 -11.10 -35.43 2.05
C GLY A 131 -12.54 -34.94 2.07
N ASN A 132 -13.01 -34.57 0.87
CA ASN A 132 -14.27 -33.91 0.50
C ASN A 132 -14.21 -32.38 0.54
N LEU A 133 -14.07 -31.81 -0.66
CA LEU A 133 -14.11 -30.40 -0.97
C LEU A 133 -15.27 -29.71 -0.26
N THR A 134 -14.97 -29.06 0.86
CA THR A 134 -15.91 -28.25 1.63
C THR A 134 -16.60 -27.28 0.69
N VAL A 135 -17.92 -27.47 0.53
CA VAL A 135 -18.80 -26.60 -0.23
C VAL A 135 -18.64 -25.20 0.35
N ALA A 136 -17.89 -24.32 -0.34
CA ALA A 136 -17.72 -22.95 0.11
C ALA A 136 -19.12 -22.37 0.33
N LYS A 137 -19.43 -21.97 1.58
CA LYS A 137 -20.71 -21.38 1.94
C LYS A 137 -20.99 -20.26 0.93
N ILE A 138 -22.10 -20.36 0.22
CA ILE A 138 -22.48 -19.35 -0.77
C ILE A 138 -22.91 -18.13 0.01
N VAL A 139 -22.03 -17.14 0.15
CA VAL A 139 -22.40 -15.85 0.72
C VAL A 139 -23.19 -15.08 -0.36
N PRO A 140 -24.32 -14.43 0.01
CA PRO A 140 -25.05 -13.58 -0.92
C PRO A 140 -24.13 -12.49 -1.50
N LEU A 141 -24.48 -12.03 -2.70
CA LEU A 141 -23.73 -10.97 -3.37
C LEU A 141 -23.66 -9.73 -2.45
N PRO A 142 -22.49 -9.06 -2.40
CA PRO A 142 -22.32 -7.90 -1.55
C PRO A 142 -23.21 -6.77 -2.06
N ASP A 143 -23.87 -6.09 -1.13
CA ASP A 143 -24.75 -4.98 -1.44
C ASP A 143 -23.93 -3.78 -1.99
N LYS A 144 -24.34 -3.31 -3.17
CA LYS A 144 -23.70 -2.17 -3.85
C LYS A 144 -23.93 -0.85 -3.11
N ASP A 145 -25.00 -0.75 -2.31
CA ASP A 145 -25.39 0.48 -1.61
C ASP A 145 -24.38 0.89 -0.54
N ASN A 146 -23.56 -0.05 -0.08
CA ASN A 146 -22.45 0.20 0.85
C ASN A 146 -21.20 0.83 0.18
N TYR A 147 -21.21 1.03 -1.14
CA TYR A 147 -20.05 1.49 -1.90
C TYR A 147 -20.31 2.76 -2.71
N GLN A 148 -19.36 3.70 -2.65
CA GLN A 148 -19.45 4.94 -3.43
C GLN A 148 -19.38 4.65 -4.94
N VAL A 149 -20.38 5.11 -5.68
CA VAL A 149 -20.41 5.08 -7.16
C VAL A 149 -19.49 6.15 -7.73
N LYS A 150 -18.92 5.93 -8.92
CA LYS A 150 -18.16 6.96 -9.65
C LYS A 150 -19.09 8.14 -9.91
N LYS A 151 -18.71 9.35 -9.45
CA LYS A 151 -19.41 10.58 -9.86
C LYS A 151 -19.12 10.80 -11.34
N GLU A 152 -20.16 10.91 -12.16
CA GLU A 152 -20.00 11.39 -13.54
C GLU A 152 -19.34 12.76 -13.51
N LYS A 153 -18.22 12.88 -14.21
CA LYS A 153 -17.69 14.21 -14.54
C LYS A 153 -18.65 14.78 -15.58
N GLN A 154 -19.52 15.69 -15.16
CA GLN A 154 -20.15 16.61 -16.10
C GLN A 154 -19.01 17.34 -16.81
N ALA A 155 -18.86 17.11 -18.11
CA ALA A 155 -18.00 17.90 -18.97
C ALA A 155 -18.63 19.29 -19.06
N GLY A 156 -18.07 20.23 -18.30
CA GLY A 156 -18.30 21.67 -18.46
C GLY A 156 -17.23 22.28 -19.35
#